data_AF-A0AAE3KK54-F1
#
_entry.id   AF-A0AAE3KK54-F1
#
_cell.length_a   1.000
_cell.length_b   1.000
_cell.length_c   1.000
_cell.angle_alpha   90.00
_cell.angle_beta   90.00
_cell.angle_gamma   90.00
#
_symmetry.space_group_name_H-M   'P 1'
#
loop_
_entity.id
_entity.type
_entity.pdbx_description
1 polymer ?
#
loop_
_entity_poly.entity_id
_entity_poly.type
_entity_poly.pdbx_seq_one_letter_code
_entity_poly.pdbx_strand_id
1 'polypeptide(L)'
;MIPSSTISSPLTIPPLENGDKLTRAEFERRYEAMAEVKKAELIEGVVYMASPVCAKSHGKPHGAIMGWLVACEAATPGVEALDNTTLRLNADNEPQPDAIEVFPGLWLDISALLAGDLARVIDLL
;
A
#
# COMPACT_ATOMS: atom_id res chain seq x y z
N MET A 1 -54.91 -5.41 -7.63
CA MET A 1 -53.57 -4.83 -7.92
C MET A 1 -53.07 -4.17 -6.65
N ILE A 2 -52.16 -4.82 -5.94
CA ILE A 2 -51.43 -4.21 -4.79
C ILE A 2 -50.13 -3.65 -5.39
N PRO A 3 -49.77 -2.37 -5.14
CA PRO A 3 -48.50 -1.87 -5.61
C PRO A 3 -47.37 -2.58 -4.85
N SER A 4 -46.41 -3.11 -5.60
CA SER A 4 -45.20 -3.69 -5.04
C SER A 4 -44.31 -2.56 -4.56
N SER A 5 -44.35 -2.25 -3.26
CA SER A 5 -43.43 -1.29 -2.64
C SER A 5 -42.01 -1.85 -2.71
N THR A 6 -41.18 -1.27 -3.58
CA THR A 6 -39.73 -1.52 -3.61
C THR A 6 -39.14 -0.89 -2.35
N ILE A 7 -38.89 -1.70 -1.32
CA ILE A 7 -38.16 -1.25 -0.14
C ILE A 7 -36.70 -1.11 -0.57
N SER A 8 -36.27 0.12 -0.85
CA SER A 8 -34.86 0.46 -0.95
C SER A 8 -34.28 0.40 0.46
N SER A 9 -33.66 -0.72 0.83
CA SER A 9 -32.82 -0.77 2.04
C SER A 9 -31.79 0.36 1.96
N PRO A 10 -31.54 1.11 3.05
CA PRO A 10 -30.41 2.03 3.08
C PRO A 10 -29.15 1.21 2.78
N LEU A 11 -28.40 1.59 1.74
CA LEU A 11 -27.15 0.93 1.35
C LEU A 11 -26.11 1.21 2.43
N THR A 12 -26.16 0.45 3.52
CA THR A 12 -25.09 0.40 4.51
C THR A 12 -23.89 -0.22 3.80
N ILE A 13 -22.84 0.57 3.56
CA ILE A 13 -21.59 0.08 2.99
C ILE A 13 -21.02 -0.94 3.99
N PRO A 14 -20.80 -2.21 3.60
CA PRO A 14 -20.24 -3.20 4.51
C PRO A 14 -18.80 -2.83 4.88
N PRO A 15 -18.37 -3.09 6.13
CA PRO A 15 -16.99 -2.85 6.53
C PRO A 15 -16.03 -3.79 5.77
N LEU A 16 -14.74 -3.44 5.79
CA LEU A 16 -13.66 -4.31 5.34
C LEU A 16 -13.40 -5.40 6.38
N GLU A 17 -13.36 -6.66 5.94
CA GLU A 17 -12.94 -7.78 6.75
C GLU A 17 -11.66 -8.41 6.21
N ASN A 18 -10.81 -8.92 7.12
CA ASN A 18 -9.57 -9.58 6.73
C ASN A 18 -9.87 -10.85 5.94
N GLY A 19 -9.35 -10.95 4.72
CA GLY A 19 -9.59 -12.05 3.79
C GLY A 19 -10.69 -11.77 2.74
N ASP A 20 -11.36 -10.62 2.81
CA ASP A 20 -12.30 -10.21 1.76
C ASP A 20 -11.61 -10.17 0.39
N LYS A 21 -12.32 -10.64 -0.64
CA LYS A 21 -11.84 -10.61 -2.03
C LYS A 21 -12.52 -9.48 -2.79
N LEU A 22 -11.82 -8.38 -3.00
CA LEU A 22 -12.36 -7.15 -3.56
C LEU A 22 -11.54 -6.65 -4.74
N THR A 23 -12.22 -5.99 -5.68
CA THR A 23 -11.54 -5.07 -6.60
C THR A 23 -11.10 -3.83 -5.84
N ARG A 24 -10.03 -3.18 -6.30
CA ARG A 24 -9.51 -1.93 -5.72
C ARG A 24 -10.55 -0.84 -5.53
N ALA A 25 -11.39 -0.59 -6.53
CA ALA A 25 -12.45 0.43 -6.45
C ALA A 25 -13.48 0.15 -5.33
N GLU A 26 -13.77 -1.12 -5.06
CA GLU A 26 -14.67 -1.51 -3.98
C GLU A 26 -13.97 -1.44 -2.62
N PHE A 27 -12.69 -1.83 -2.56
CA PHE A 27 -11.85 -1.66 -1.38
C PHE A 27 -11.78 -0.18 -0.96
N GLU A 28 -11.44 0.73 -1.87
CA GLU A 28 -11.35 2.17 -1.62
C GLU A 28 -12.68 2.74 -1.10
N ARG A 29 -13.80 2.42 -1.76
CA ARG A 29 -15.14 2.86 -1.35
C ARG A 29 -15.45 2.45 0.08
N ARG A 30 -15.11 1.22 0.48
CA ARG A 30 -15.35 0.72 1.84
C ARG A 30 -14.37 1.34 2.82
N TYR A 31 -13.11 1.47 2.44
CA TYR A 31 -12.06 2.01 3.29
C TYR A 31 -12.32 3.48 3.65
N GLU A 32 -12.73 4.30 2.68
CA GLU A 32 -13.13 5.70 2.89
C GLU A 32 -14.31 5.85 3.87
N ALA A 33 -15.16 4.83 3.97
CA ALA A 33 -16.29 4.80 4.89
C ALA A 33 -15.91 4.38 6.34
N MET A 34 -14.68 3.92 6.57
CA MET A 34 -14.19 3.40 7.85
C MET A 34 -13.17 4.34 8.50
N ALA A 35 -13.62 5.49 9.01
CA ALA A 35 -12.75 6.52 9.58
C ALA A 35 -11.91 6.05 10.79
N GLU A 36 -12.33 4.99 11.49
CA GLU A 36 -11.62 4.38 12.61
C GLU A 36 -10.46 3.46 12.20
N VAL A 37 -10.47 2.94 10.96
CA VAL A 37 -9.43 2.03 10.48
C VAL A 37 -8.26 2.84 9.93
N LYS A 38 -7.13 2.77 10.62
CA LYS A 38 -5.94 3.56 10.25
C LYS A 38 -5.07 2.92 9.18
N LYS A 39 -5.12 1.60 9.01
CA LYS A 39 -4.30 0.86 8.04
C LYS A 39 -5.04 -0.40 7.61
N ALA A 40 -5.22 -0.52 6.30
CA ALA A 40 -5.70 -1.70 5.61
C ALA A 40 -4.99 -1.78 4.25
N GLU A 41 -4.74 -2.98 3.75
CA GLU A 41 -4.03 -3.21 2.50
C GLU A 41 -4.84 -4.11 1.57
N LEU A 42 -4.69 -3.90 0.27
CA LEU A 42 -5.19 -4.82 -0.75
C LEU A 42 -4.00 -5.46 -1.45
N ILE A 43 -3.86 -6.78 -1.32
CA ILE A 43 -2.76 -7.56 -1.90
C ILE A 43 -3.37 -8.69 -2.71
N GLU A 44 -3.11 -8.72 -4.01
CA GLU A 44 -3.69 -9.69 -4.96
C GLU A 44 -5.22 -9.81 -4.85
N GLY A 45 -5.89 -8.67 -4.64
CA GLY A 45 -7.33 -8.60 -4.45
C GLY A 45 -7.84 -9.13 -3.10
N VAL A 46 -6.95 -9.43 -2.14
CA VAL A 46 -7.30 -9.86 -0.78
C VAL A 46 -7.05 -8.72 0.20
N VAL A 47 -8.03 -8.46 1.06
CA VAL A 47 -7.96 -7.43 2.09
C VAL A 47 -7.20 -7.93 3.31
N TYR A 48 -6.26 -7.12 3.79
CA TYR A 48 -5.52 -7.33 5.04
C TYR A 48 -5.78 -6.19 6.01
N MET A 49 -6.23 -6.52 7.22
CA MET A 49 -6.47 -5.53 8.28
C MET A 49 -5.25 -5.47 9.21
N ALA A 50 -4.71 -4.27 9.45
CA ALA A 50 -3.52 -4.13 10.27
C ALA A 50 -3.83 -4.41 11.75
N SER A 51 -2.92 -5.14 12.40
CA SER A 51 -2.94 -5.30 13.86
C SER A 51 -2.29 -4.11 14.57
N PRO A 52 -2.69 -3.78 15.82
CA PRO A 52 -2.05 -2.71 16.59
C PRO A 52 -0.54 -2.91 16.73
N VAL A 53 0.24 -1.85 16.49
CA VAL A 53 1.71 -1.88 16.59
C VAL A 53 2.20 -1.58 18.01
N CYS A 54 3.18 -2.35 18.50
CA CYS A 54 3.75 -2.19 19.83
C CYS A 54 5.05 -1.38 19.81
N ALA A 55 5.28 -0.57 20.84
CA ALA A 55 6.46 0.31 20.94
C ALA A 55 7.80 -0.44 20.86
N LYS A 56 7.93 -1.61 21.51
CA LYS A 56 9.21 -2.35 21.55
C LYS A 56 9.45 -3.20 20.31
N SER A 57 8.42 -3.95 19.86
CA SER A 57 8.57 -4.90 18.75
C SER A 57 8.42 -4.28 17.37
N HIS A 58 7.76 -3.11 17.26
CA HIS A 58 7.57 -2.42 15.99
C HIS A 58 8.09 -0.98 16.03
N GLY A 59 7.59 -0.16 16.96
CA GLY A 59 7.85 1.28 16.96
C GLY A 59 9.34 1.65 17.06
N LYS A 60 10.10 1.00 17.93
CA LYS A 60 11.53 1.27 18.10
C LYS A 60 12.36 0.81 16.89
N PRO A 61 12.20 -0.41 16.36
CA PRO A 61 12.83 -0.81 15.10
C PRO A 61 12.46 0.10 13.92
N HIS A 62 11.17 0.37 13.72
CA HIS A 62 10.68 1.22 12.64
C HIS A 62 11.30 2.64 12.71
N GLY A 63 11.33 3.26 13.90
CA GLY A 63 11.97 4.57 14.06
C GLY A 63 13.48 4.58 13.76
N ALA A 64 14.19 3.47 13.98
CA ALA A 64 15.60 3.36 13.61
C ALA A 64 15.79 3.26 12.09
N ILE A 65 14.92 2.50 11.41
CA ILE A 65 14.91 2.40 9.94
C ILE A 65 14.60 3.76 9.32
N MET A 66 13.54 4.45 9.79
CA MET A 66 13.19 5.77 9.28
C MET A 66 14.32 6.79 9.50
N GLY A 67 14.98 6.75 10.66
CA GLY A 67 16.16 7.60 10.90
C GLY A 67 17.32 7.34 9.92
N TRP A 68 17.52 6.09 9.52
CA TRP A 68 18.53 5.73 8.52
C TRP A 68 18.15 6.20 7.11
N LEU A 69 16.90 5.99 6.67
CA LEU A 69 16.43 6.44 5.35
C LEU A 69 16.49 7.97 5.21
N VAL A 70 16.07 8.70 6.24
CA VAL A 70 16.17 10.17 6.25
C VAL A 70 17.64 10.63 6.18
N ALA A 71 18.57 9.88 6.78
CA ALA A 71 20.00 10.17 6.64
C ALA A 71 20.51 9.90 5.21
N CYS A 72 20.00 8.87 4.53
CA CYS A 72 20.29 8.60 3.12
C CYS A 72 19.77 9.71 2.20
N GLU A 73 18.52 10.14 2.38
CA GLU A 73 17.92 11.28 1.68
C GLU A 73 18.75 12.55 1.87
N ALA A 74 19.12 12.87 3.12
CA ALA A 74 19.93 14.04 3.42
C ALA A 74 21.33 13.99 2.77
N ALA A 75 21.88 12.80 2.57
CA ALA A 75 23.18 12.60 1.95
C ALA A 75 23.14 12.55 0.41
N THR A 76 21.97 12.30 -0.20
CA THR A 76 21.85 11.98 -1.62
C THR A 76 20.74 12.81 -2.27
N PRO A 77 21.06 13.91 -2.98
CA PRO A 77 20.06 14.75 -3.62
C PRO A 77 19.16 13.97 -4.57
N GLY A 78 17.85 14.15 -4.43
CA GLY A 78 16.83 13.47 -5.21
C GLY A 78 16.26 12.23 -4.53
N VAL A 79 16.96 11.57 -3.59
CA VAL A 79 16.36 10.46 -2.84
C VAL A 79 15.26 10.98 -1.93
N GLU A 80 14.15 10.25 -1.81
CA GLU A 80 13.05 10.60 -0.90
C GLU A 80 12.76 9.44 0.06
N ALA A 81 12.64 9.72 1.35
CA ALA A 81 12.15 8.77 2.34
C ALA A 81 10.67 9.03 2.64
N LEU A 82 9.81 8.00 2.48
CA LEU A 82 8.37 8.10 2.73
C LEU A 82 7.96 7.14 3.85
N ASP A 83 7.02 7.60 4.67
CA ASP A 83 6.44 6.88 5.80
C ASP A 83 4.91 6.91 5.71
N ASN A 84 4.24 5.88 6.24
CA ASN A 84 2.77 5.77 6.31
C ASN A 84 2.06 6.09 4.97
N THR A 85 2.61 5.61 3.86
CA THR A 85 2.14 5.94 2.50
C THR A 85 1.51 4.71 1.84
N THR A 86 0.36 4.90 1.18
CA THR A 86 -0.26 3.87 0.33
C THR A 86 0.38 3.88 -1.06
N LEU A 87 0.94 2.74 -1.46
CA LEU A 87 1.59 2.58 -2.75
C LEU A 87 0.66 1.84 -3.71
N ARG A 88 0.15 2.53 -4.73
CA ARG A 88 -0.64 1.89 -5.79
C ARG A 88 0.30 1.24 -6.81
N LEU A 89 0.46 -0.07 -6.74
CA LEU A 89 1.35 -0.80 -7.63
C LEU A 89 0.68 -1.17 -8.96
N ASN A 90 -0.57 -1.64 -8.90
CA ASN A 90 -1.35 -1.99 -10.08
C ASN A 90 -2.86 -2.06 -9.74
N ALA A 91 -3.67 -2.65 -10.63
CA ALA A 91 -5.13 -2.74 -10.49
C ALA A 91 -5.60 -3.48 -9.23
N ASP A 92 -4.79 -4.39 -8.69
CA ASP A 92 -5.18 -5.32 -7.62
C ASP A 92 -4.29 -5.20 -6.37
N ASN A 93 -3.35 -4.24 -6.36
CA ASN A 93 -2.34 -4.10 -5.31
C ASN A 93 -2.20 -2.63 -4.86
N GLU A 94 -2.50 -2.39 -3.59
CA GLU A 94 -2.30 -1.12 -2.89
C GLU A 94 -1.69 -1.36 -1.49
N PRO A 95 -0.44 -1.86 -1.38
CA PRO A 95 0.21 -2.06 -0.08
C PRO A 95 0.52 -0.74 0.65
N GLN A 96 0.73 -0.83 1.97
CA GLN A 96 1.20 0.26 2.83
C GLN A 96 2.49 -0.18 3.56
N PRO A 97 3.65 -0.16 2.88
CA PRO A 97 4.92 -0.58 3.46
C PRO A 97 5.27 0.16 4.75
N ASP A 98 6.00 -0.50 5.64
CA ASP A 98 6.44 0.12 6.90
C ASP A 98 7.54 1.19 6.69
N ALA A 99 8.23 1.21 5.55
CA ALA A 99 9.18 2.25 5.18
C ALA A 99 9.42 2.21 3.66
N ILE A 100 9.60 3.37 3.03
CA ILE A 100 9.84 3.48 1.58
C ILE A 100 11.01 4.44 1.33
N GLU A 101 11.85 4.09 0.37
CA GLU A 101 12.87 4.99 -0.18
C GLU A 101 12.70 5.04 -1.71
N VAL A 102 12.64 6.25 -2.27
CA VAL A 102 12.46 6.50 -3.69
C VAL A 102 13.75 7.06 -4.26
N PHE A 103 14.20 6.46 -5.36
CA PHE A 103 15.36 6.91 -6.13
C PHE A 103 14.88 7.40 -7.49
N PRO A 104 14.80 8.72 -7.73
CA PRO A 104 14.38 9.24 -9.02
C PRO A 104 15.29 8.76 -10.14
N GLY A 105 14.69 8.32 -11.24
CA GLY A 105 15.43 7.83 -12.40
C GLY A 105 15.88 6.37 -12.30
N LEU A 106 15.78 5.72 -11.13
CA LEU A 106 16.15 4.32 -10.98
C LEU A 106 15.01 3.39 -11.46
N TRP A 107 15.00 3.06 -12.75
CA TRP A 107 14.09 2.06 -13.33
C TRP A 107 14.86 0.77 -13.61
N LEU A 108 14.46 -0.32 -12.95
CA LEU A 108 15.04 -1.63 -13.21
C LEU A 108 14.20 -2.40 -14.22
N ASP A 109 14.78 -2.84 -15.33
CA ASP A 109 14.19 -3.90 -16.15
C ASP A 109 14.26 -5.21 -15.36
N ILE A 110 13.14 -5.55 -14.72
CA ILE A 110 13.01 -6.74 -13.87
C ILE A 110 13.32 -8.01 -14.67
N SER A 111 12.93 -8.07 -15.94
CA SER A 111 13.19 -9.24 -16.77
C SER A 111 14.69 -9.39 -17.06
N ALA A 112 15.36 -8.29 -17.36
CA ALA A 112 16.81 -8.26 -17.55
C ALA A 112 17.57 -8.60 -16.25
N LEU A 113 17.13 -8.06 -15.11
CA LEU A 113 17.73 -8.35 -13.81
C LEU A 113 17.62 -9.84 -13.45
N LEU A 114 16.43 -10.44 -13.62
CA LEU A 114 16.21 -11.86 -13.35
C LEU A 114 16.96 -12.78 -14.33
N ALA A 115 17.20 -12.31 -15.56
CA ALA A 115 18.01 -13.01 -16.55
C ALA A 115 19.53 -12.83 -16.37
N GLY A 116 19.96 -11.95 -15.46
CA GLY A 116 21.37 -11.60 -15.26
C GLY A 116 21.96 -10.71 -16.36
N ASP A 117 21.13 -10.10 -17.20
CA ASP A 117 21.54 -9.17 -18.27
C ASP A 117 21.76 -7.76 -17.70
N LEU A 118 22.90 -7.59 -17.02
CA LEU A 118 23.25 -6.31 -16.38
C LEU A 118 23.48 -5.18 -17.39
N ALA A 119 23.83 -5.48 -18.65
CA ALA A 119 24.00 -4.46 -19.68
C ALA A 119 22.65 -3.75 -19.93
N ARG A 120 21.60 -4.55 -20.11
CA ARG A 120 20.25 -4.02 -20.30
C ARG A 120 19.65 -3.38 -19.05
N VAL A 121 20.04 -3.83 -17.85
CA VAL A 121 19.65 -3.16 -16.59
C VAL A 121 20.27 -1.77 -16.48
N ILE A 122 21.54 -1.61 -16.84
CA ILE A 122 22.26 -0.33 -16.74
C ILE A 122 21.77 0.68 -17.77
N ASP A 123 21.36 0.25 -18.97
CA ASP A 123 20.84 1.14 -20.03
C ASP A 123 19.57 1.94 -19.62
N LEU A 124 18.93 1.58 -18.51
CA LEU A 124 17.71 2.21 -17.99
C LEU A 124 17.94 3.08 -16.75
N LEU A 125 19.21 3.21 -16.30
CA LEU A 125 19.64 4.04 -15.19
C LEU A 125 20.21 5.37 -15.68
#